data_AF-A0A661QUK4-F1
#
_entry.id   AF-A0A661QUK4-F1
#
_cell.length_a   1.000
_cell.length_b   1.000
_cell.length_c   1.000
_cell.angle_alpha   90.00
_cell.angle_beta   90.00
_cell.angle_gamma   90.00
#
_symmetry.space_group_name_H-M   'P 1'
#
loop_
_entity.id
_entity.type
_entity.pdbx_description
1 polymer ?
#
loop_
_entity_poly.entity_id
_entity_poly.type
_entity_poly.pdbx_seq_one_letter_code
_entity_poly.pdbx_strand_id
1 'polypeptide(L)'
;MKMQEPILDEVKLFEDIKRVNSELFAFFKEKYDFILSEKINQPQPPEDVDKLIKRFIVRSSEKPIFQKLNGADDIKDLLEDINDLAKAMGNSIDDIVQSYEEQLKNDQVVETIDMISRLVQKFRKALNARVKKFHVDDAVTVDEMQSDFFDLISKILKENLIERIIPAIYEGMKIGNVEIYDLILGKINNFLSAMGIRTLEIEAGQKINYDFCRPTESEENSTDDYRLKEVIKEIRQLPYIFDEDHIVVEGEVIGWRFING
;
A
#
# COMPACT_ATOMS: atom_id res chain seq x y z
N MET A 1 4.67 60.20 12.44
CA MET A 1 5.72 59.76 11.50
C MET A 1 5.85 58.25 11.64
N LYS A 2 5.52 57.55 10.55
CA LYS A 2 5.73 56.15 10.18
C LYS A 2 6.28 55.16 11.24
N MET A 3 5.42 54.27 11.72
CA MET A 3 5.76 52.95 12.29
C MET A 3 4.93 51.85 11.60
N GLN A 4 4.83 51.89 10.28
CA GLN A 4 4.09 50.89 9.48
C GLN A 4 4.95 50.17 8.42
N GLU A 5 6.21 50.59 8.21
CA GLU A 5 7.05 50.05 7.14
C GLU A 5 7.68 48.65 7.41
N PRO A 6 8.14 48.27 8.62
CA PRO A 6 8.86 47.00 8.78
C PRO A 6 7.95 45.75 8.78
N ILE A 7 6.70 45.87 9.22
CA ILE A 7 5.74 44.75 9.24
C ILE A 7 5.23 44.42 7.82
N LEU A 8 5.14 45.44 6.95
CA LEU A 8 4.71 45.24 5.56
C LEU A 8 5.76 44.48 4.74
N ASP A 9 7.06 44.72 5.00
CA ASP A 9 8.16 44.05 4.31
C ASP A 9 8.29 42.56 4.71
N GLU A 10 8.00 42.20 5.97
CA GLU A 10 7.98 40.81 6.42
C GLU A 10 6.82 40.00 5.83
N VAL A 11 5.62 40.59 5.74
CA VAL A 11 4.46 39.94 5.11
C VAL A 11 4.73 39.71 3.62
N LYS A 12 5.31 40.70 2.94
CA LYS A 12 5.67 40.60 1.52
C LYS A 12 6.74 39.54 1.28
N LEU A 13 7.75 39.45 2.14
CA LEU A 13 8.76 38.39 2.09
C LEU A 13 8.13 37.00 2.24
N PHE A 14 7.15 36.85 3.14
CA PHE A 14 6.48 35.57 3.36
C PHE A 14 5.61 35.15 2.15
N GLU A 15 4.93 36.11 1.52
CA GLU A 15 4.20 35.88 0.27
C GLU A 15 5.13 35.51 -0.89
N ASP A 16 6.28 36.19 -1.00
CA ASP A 16 7.29 35.89 -2.02
C ASP A 16 7.89 34.48 -1.82
N ILE A 17 8.14 34.05 -0.58
CA ILE A 17 8.59 32.69 -0.26
C ILE A 17 7.53 31.66 -0.65
N LYS A 18 6.26 31.90 -0.32
CA LYS A 18 5.15 31.01 -0.72
C LYS A 18 5.04 30.90 -2.23
N ARG A 19 5.15 32.02 -2.95
CA ARG A 19 5.12 32.08 -4.41
C ARG A 19 6.28 31.29 -5.00
N VAL A 20 7.51 31.56 -4.58
CA VAL A 20 8.71 30.86 -5.06
C VAL A 20 8.61 29.36 -4.78
N ASN A 21 8.18 28.94 -3.59
CA ASN A 21 7.97 27.52 -3.28
C ASN A 21 6.92 26.88 -4.21
N SER A 22 5.84 27.60 -4.51
CA SER A 22 4.79 27.10 -5.41
C SER A 22 5.30 26.99 -6.85
N GLU A 23 6.05 27.99 -7.33
CA GLU A 23 6.67 27.99 -8.66
C GLU A 23 7.72 26.89 -8.79
N LEU A 24 8.56 26.70 -7.77
CA LEU A 24 9.58 25.65 -7.73
C LEU A 24 8.93 24.27 -7.74
N PHE A 25 7.89 24.07 -6.93
CA PHE A 25 7.12 22.82 -6.89
C PHE A 25 6.46 22.53 -8.24
N ALA A 26 5.85 23.54 -8.87
CA ALA A 26 5.25 23.40 -10.19
C ALA A 26 6.30 23.03 -11.25
N PHE A 27 7.46 23.67 -11.25
CA PHE A 27 8.56 23.36 -12.17
C PHE A 27 9.07 21.92 -12.00
N PHE A 28 9.32 21.48 -10.76
CA PHE A 28 9.76 20.11 -10.52
C PHE A 28 8.68 19.09 -10.87
N LYS A 29 7.41 19.39 -10.59
CA LYS A 29 6.28 18.55 -10.99
C LYS A 29 6.24 18.41 -12.51
N GLU A 30 6.28 19.51 -13.26
CA GLU A 30 6.28 19.48 -14.73
C GLU A 30 7.46 18.69 -15.30
N LYS A 31 8.66 18.90 -14.77
CA LYS A 31 9.86 18.14 -15.20
C LYS A 31 9.76 16.67 -14.86
N TYR A 32 9.24 16.33 -13.68
CA TYR A 32 9.05 14.96 -13.26
C TYR A 32 8.01 14.26 -14.13
N ASP A 33 6.86 14.91 -14.35
CA ASP A 33 5.77 14.40 -15.20
C ASP A 33 6.26 14.17 -16.63
N PHE A 34 7.07 15.08 -17.20
CA PHE A 34 7.68 14.88 -18.51
C PHE A 34 8.60 13.65 -18.55
N ILE A 35 9.53 13.50 -17.60
CA ILE A 35 10.44 12.35 -17.55
C ILE A 35 9.66 11.05 -17.36
N LEU A 36 8.64 11.05 -16.52
CA LEU A 36 7.83 9.88 -16.27
C LEU A 36 7.00 9.50 -17.50
N SER A 37 6.44 10.49 -18.21
CA SER A 37 5.71 10.28 -19.47
C SER A 37 6.57 9.58 -20.53
N GLU A 38 7.85 9.93 -20.61
CA GLU A 38 8.80 9.29 -21.53
C GLU A 38 9.11 7.85 -21.12
N LYS A 39 9.23 7.58 -19.81
CA LYS A 39 9.50 6.22 -19.29
C LYS A 39 8.30 5.29 -19.42
N ILE A 40 7.10 5.77 -19.09
CA ILE A 40 5.84 5.02 -19.17
C ILE A 40 5.53 4.58 -20.61
N ASN A 41 6.06 5.28 -21.62
CA ASN A 41 5.82 4.94 -23.03
C ASN A 41 6.94 4.10 -23.65
N GLN A 42 7.98 3.75 -22.90
CA GLN A 42 9.07 2.93 -23.39
C GLN A 42 8.78 1.44 -23.17
N PRO A 43 9.01 0.57 -24.17
CA PRO A 43 8.96 -0.87 -23.97
C PRO A 43 9.99 -1.26 -22.91
N GLN A 44 9.52 -1.74 -21.77
CA GLN A 44 10.38 -2.24 -20.70
C GLN A 44 10.58 -3.75 -20.88
N PRO A 45 11.81 -4.27 -20.73
CA PRO A 45 12.01 -5.71 -20.67
C PRO A 45 11.25 -6.27 -19.45
N PRO A 46 10.79 -7.54 -19.51
CA PRO A 46 10.16 -8.18 -18.35
C PRO A 46 11.12 -8.12 -17.16
N GLU A 47 10.67 -7.52 -16.07
CA GLU A 47 11.46 -7.45 -14.84
C GLU A 47 11.44 -8.83 -14.14
N ASP A 48 12.55 -9.20 -13.50
CA ASP A 48 12.66 -10.45 -12.75
C ASP A 48 11.60 -10.47 -11.62
N VAL A 49 10.83 -11.55 -11.53
CA VAL A 49 9.75 -11.72 -10.56
C VAL A 49 10.24 -11.52 -9.12
N ASP A 50 11.46 -11.99 -8.82
CA ASP A 50 12.06 -11.85 -7.49
C ASP A 50 12.50 -10.40 -7.19
N LYS A 51 12.67 -9.58 -8.22
CA LYS A 51 12.90 -8.12 -8.05
C LYS A 51 11.58 -7.37 -7.90
N LEU A 52 10.54 -7.75 -8.66
CA LEU A 52 9.22 -7.13 -8.57
C LEU A 52 8.64 -7.25 -7.17
N ILE A 53 8.73 -8.43 -6.53
CA ILE A 53 8.15 -8.65 -5.21
C ILE A 53 8.76 -7.72 -4.14
N LYS A 54 10.03 -7.33 -4.28
CA LYS A 54 10.70 -6.42 -3.35
C LYS A 54 10.13 -5.01 -3.36
N ARG A 55 9.43 -4.60 -4.42
CA ARG A 55 8.73 -3.30 -4.51
C ARG A 55 7.54 -3.23 -3.56
N PHE A 56 6.99 -4.38 -3.18
CA PHE A 56 5.83 -4.49 -2.28
C PHE A 56 6.21 -4.44 -0.80
N ILE A 57 7.51 -4.33 -0.47
CA ILE A 57 7.98 -4.23 0.91
C ILE A 57 7.47 -2.92 1.53
N VAL A 58 6.72 -3.05 2.63
CA VAL A 58 6.29 -1.93 3.47
C VAL A 58 7.14 -1.94 4.73
N ARG A 59 7.87 -0.85 4.95
CA ARG A 59 8.60 -0.61 6.21
C ARG A 59 7.82 0.39 7.02
N SER A 60 7.51 0.04 8.25
CA SER A 60 6.88 0.95 9.21
C SER A 60 7.58 0.89 10.55
N SER A 61 7.77 2.06 11.15
CA SER A 61 8.16 2.24 12.56
C SER A 61 6.99 2.72 13.41
N GLU A 62 5.81 2.90 12.81
CA GLU A 62 4.61 3.34 13.51
C GLU A 62 4.05 2.20 14.35
N LYS A 63 3.48 2.55 15.50
CA LYS A 63 2.73 1.56 16.28
C LYS A 63 1.46 1.15 15.51
N PRO A 64 1.04 -0.13 15.62
CA PRO A 64 -0.23 -0.57 15.09
C PRO A 64 -1.38 0.34 15.50
N ILE A 65 -2.24 0.68 14.55
CA ILE A 65 -3.28 1.69 14.79
C ILE A 65 -4.23 1.31 15.92
N PHE A 66 -4.55 0.03 16.09
CA PHE A 66 -5.43 -0.44 17.15
C PHE A 66 -4.84 -0.20 18.54
N GLN A 67 -3.51 -0.25 18.70
CA GLN A 67 -2.83 0.03 19.98
C GLN A 67 -2.90 1.50 20.39
N LYS A 68 -3.44 2.39 19.53
CA LYS A 68 -3.69 3.79 19.89
C LYS A 68 -4.96 3.97 20.71
N LEU A 69 -5.82 2.94 20.81
CA LEU A 69 -7.01 2.95 21.65
C LEU A 69 -6.62 2.76 23.13
N ASN A 70 -6.85 3.78 23.96
CA ASN A 70 -6.69 3.74 25.41
C ASN A 70 -8.05 3.84 26.15
N GLY A 71 -9.14 4.02 25.41
CA GLY A 71 -10.50 4.08 25.93
C GLY A 71 -11.52 4.24 24.80
N ALA A 72 -12.81 4.15 25.16
CA ALA A 72 -13.91 4.31 24.21
C ALA A 72 -13.93 5.70 23.53
N ASP A 73 -13.45 6.73 24.23
CA ASP A 73 -13.38 8.10 23.72
C ASP A 73 -12.44 8.24 22.51
N ASP A 74 -11.37 7.43 22.45
CA ASP A 74 -10.37 7.47 21.37
C ASP A 74 -10.90 6.91 20.05
N ILE A 75 -11.97 6.08 20.10
CA ILE A 75 -12.49 5.36 18.94
C ILE A 75 -12.87 6.34 17.83
N LYS A 76 -13.59 7.41 18.17
CA LYS A 76 -14.10 8.35 17.17
C LYS A 76 -12.96 9.03 16.42
N ASP A 77 -11.97 9.53 17.14
CA ASP A 77 -10.84 10.28 16.57
C ASP A 77 -9.98 9.35 15.71
N LEU A 78 -9.72 8.13 16.19
CA LEU A 78 -8.96 7.14 15.42
C LEU A 78 -9.66 6.73 14.12
N LEU A 79 -10.98 6.60 14.16
CA LEU A 79 -11.80 6.30 12.98
C LEU A 79 -11.80 7.47 11.97
N GLU A 80 -11.72 8.71 12.45
CA GLU A 80 -11.58 9.90 11.60
C GLU A 80 -10.20 9.92 10.92
N ASP A 81 -9.12 9.70 11.68
CA ASP A 81 -7.76 9.59 11.15
C ASP A 81 -7.64 8.54 10.04
N ILE A 82 -8.21 7.35 10.25
CA ILE A 82 -8.22 6.26 9.26
C ILE A 82 -8.94 6.69 7.98
N ASN A 83 -10.08 7.36 8.12
CA ASN A 83 -10.85 7.83 6.97
C ASN A 83 -10.09 8.90 6.19
N ASP A 84 -9.40 9.81 6.88
CA ASP A 84 -8.60 10.86 6.25
C ASP A 84 -7.37 10.30 5.55
N LEU A 85 -6.67 9.34 6.14
CA LEU A 85 -5.59 8.60 5.50
C LEU A 85 -6.07 7.89 4.23
N ALA A 86 -7.20 7.18 4.30
CA ALA A 86 -7.76 6.46 3.15
C ALA A 86 -8.24 7.43 2.05
N LYS A 87 -8.77 8.60 2.44
CA LYS A 87 -9.18 9.67 1.53
C LYS A 87 -7.97 10.29 0.83
N ALA A 88 -6.90 10.60 1.57
CA ALA A 88 -5.67 11.14 1.02
C ALA A 88 -5.01 10.17 0.03
N MET A 89 -4.97 8.87 0.37
CA MET A 89 -4.50 7.82 -0.53
C MET A 89 -5.35 7.77 -1.83
N GLY A 90 -6.67 7.71 -1.70
CA GLY A 90 -7.58 7.65 -2.85
C GLY A 90 -7.45 8.86 -3.77
N ASN A 91 -7.47 10.06 -3.21
CA ASN A 91 -7.31 11.29 -3.99
C ASN A 91 -5.95 11.33 -4.70
N SER A 92 -4.87 10.91 -4.02
CA SER A 92 -3.55 10.85 -4.65
C SER A 92 -3.49 9.87 -5.82
N ILE A 93 -4.20 8.74 -5.73
CA ILE A 93 -4.29 7.77 -6.82
C ILE A 93 -5.12 8.34 -7.97
N ASP A 94 -6.27 8.94 -7.69
CA ASP A 94 -7.11 9.58 -8.70
C ASP A 94 -6.33 10.69 -9.45
N ASP A 95 -5.53 11.49 -8.74
CA ASP A 95 -4.66 12.51 -9.33
C ASP A 95 -3.58 11.91 -10.25
N ILE A 96 -2.99 10.75 -9.86
CA ILE A 96 -2.05 10.01 -10.72
C ILE A 96 -2.77 9.55 -11.98
N VAL A 97 -3.94 8.90 -11.86
CA VAL A 97 -4.69 8.42 -13.03
C VAL A 97 -4.98 9.58 -13.98
N GLN A 98 -5.53 10.68 -13.48
CA GLN A 98 -5.87 11.84 -14.30
C GLN A 98 -4.64 12.48 -14.97
N SER A 99 -3.50 12.54 -14.28
CA SER A 99 -2.28 13.17 -14.81
C SER A 99 -1.65 12.37 -15.96
N TYR A 100 -1.88 11.06 -15.99
CA TYR A 100 -1.22 10.15 -16.94
C TYR A 100 -2.18 9.48 -17.91
N GLU A 101 -3.51 9.63 -17.76
CA GLU A 101 -4.53 9.02 -18.63
C GLU A 101 -4.28 9.30 -20.12
N GLU A 102 -4.02 10.56 -20.49
CA GLU A 102 -3.78 10.96 -21.88
C GLU A 102 -2.40 10.50 -22.41
N GLN A 103 -1.48 10.12 -21.53
CA GLN A 103 -0.12 9.74 -21.86
C GLN A 103 0.05 8.23 -21.99
N LEU A 104 -0.91 7.45 -21.49
CA LEU A 104 -0.91 6.00 -21.55
C LEU A 104 -1.42 5.52 -22.93
N LYS A 105 -0.52 4.93 -23.71
CA LYS A 105 -0.85 4.39 -25.05
C LYS A 105 -1.26 2.91 -25.05
N ASN A 106 -1.20 2.27 -23.88
CA ASN A 106 -1.48 0.84 -23.73
C ASN A 106 -2.85 0.65 -23.06
N ASP A 107 -3.85 0.25 -23.84
CA ASP A 107 -5.24 0.04 -23.40
C ASP A 107 -5.33 -0.92 -22.19
N GLN A 108 -4.52 -1.98 -22.17
CA GLN A 108 -4.52 -2.95 -21.07
C GLN A 108 -4.02 -2.33 -19.75
N VAL A 109 -3.04 -1.42 -19.83
CA VAL A 109 -2.54 -0.67 -18.67
C VAL A 109 -3.60 0.31 -18.18
N VAL A 110 -4.24 1.04 -19.10
CA VAL A 110 -5.34 1.96 -18.77
C VAL A 110 -6.46 1.21 -18.06
N GLU A 111 -6.96 0.11 -18.62
CA GLU A 111 -8.02 -0.71 -18.03
C GLU A 111 -7.65 -1.21 -16.61
N THR A 112 -6.40 -1.63 -16.41
CA THR A 112 -5.92 -2.12 -15.12
C THR A 112 -5.86 -0.99 -14.09
N ILE A 113 -5.37 0.19 -14.46
CA ILE A 113 -5.33 1.38 -13.59
C ILE A 113 -6.75 1.82 -13.23
N ASP A 114 -7.66 1.83 -14.19
CA ASP A 114 -9.07 2.14 -14.01
C ASP A 114 -9.72 1.18 -13.01
N MET A 115 -9.44 -0.11 -13.16
CA MET A 115 -9.87 -1.14 -12.22
C MET A 115 -9.31 -0.87 -10.82
N ILE A 116 -8.02 -0.55 -10.69
CA ILE A 116 -7.38 -0.23 -9.41
C ILE A 116 -8.04 0.99 -8.76
N SER A 117 -8.26 2.09 -9.48
CA SER A 117 -8.95 3.27 -8.95
C SER A 117 -10.36 2.89 -8.44
N ARG A 118 -11.15 2.14 -9.23
CA ARG A 118 -12.47 1.65 -8.79
C ARG A 118 -12.39 0.79 -7.54
N LEU A 119 -11.39 -0.08 -7.41
CA LEU A 119 -11.17 -0.89 -6.21
C LEU A 119 -10.82 -0.03 -5.00
N VAL A 120 -9.97 0.99 -5.16
CA VAL A 120 -9.64 1.95 -4.10
C VAL A 120 -10.88 2.71 -3.62
N GLN A 121 -11.73 3.15 -4.54
CA GLN A 121 -13.00 3.80 -4.18
C GLN A 121 -13.95 2.85 -3.44
N LYS A 122 -14.00 1.56 -3.84
CA LYS A 122 -14.77 0.54 -3.12
C LYS A 122 -14.21 0.29 -1.72
N PHE A 123 -12.89 0.20 -1.57
CA PHE A 123 -12.22 0.10 -0.28
C PHE A 123 -12.59 1.26 0.64
N ARG A 124 -12.47 2.51 0.18
CA ARG A 124 -12.83 3.72 0.96
C ARG A 124 -14.29 3.67 1.43
N LYS A 125 -15.21 3.27 0.54
CA LYS A 125 -16.64 3.13 0.89
C LYS A 125 -16.86 2.03 1.92
N ALA A 126 -16.23 0.88 1.75
CA ALA A 126 -16.33 -0.25 2.68
C ALA A 126 -15.77 0.10 4.06
N LEU A 127 -14.61 0.76 4.09
CA LEU A 127 -13.98 1.28 5.30
C LEU A 127 -14.92 2.23 6.02
N ASN A 128 -15.34 3.33 5.38
CA ASN A 128 -16.25 4.31 5.96
C ASN A 128 -17.56 3.68 6.47
N ALA A 129 -18.14 2.75 5.70
CA ALA A 129 -19.40 2.09 6.07
C ALA A 129 -19.27 1.16 7.30
N ARG A 130 -18.13 0.48 7.46
CA ARG A 130 -17.87 -0.40 8.61
C ARG A 130 -17.42 0.40 9.83
N VAL A 131 -16.52 1.37 9.63
CA VAL A 131 -16.05 2.32 10.63
C VAL A 131 -17.22 3.04 11.32
N LYS A 132 -18.17 3.59 10.55
CA LYS A 132 -19.36 4.27 11.12
C LYS A 132 -20.29 3.38 11.95
N LYS A 133 -20.19 2.07 11.79
CA LYS A 133 -21.01 1.10 12.52
C LYS A 133 -20.28 0.50 13.71
N PHE A 134 -18.98 0.75 13.83
CA PHE A 134 -18.21 0.26 14.96
C PHE A 134 -18.62 1.03 16.21
N HIS A 135 -19.08 0.28 17.20
CA HIS A 135 -19.45 0.76 18.52
C HIS A 135 -18.95 -0.30 19.49
N VAL A 136 -18.52 0.17 20.64
CA VAL A 136 -18.03 -0.70 21.70
C VAL A 136 -18.79 -0.38 22.97
N ASP A 137 -19.14 -1.41 23.72
CA ASP A 137 -19.90 -1.24 24.96
C ASP A 137 -19.04 -0.58 26.05
N ASP A 138 -19.64 0.22 26.92
CA ASP A 138 -18.93 0.94 27.98
C ASP A 138 -18.26 0.02 29.03
N ALA A 139 -18.56 -1.28 29.00
CA ALA A 139 -18.13 -2.26 30.00
C ALA A 139 -16.94 -3.14 29.58
N VAL A 140 -16.43 -3.01 28.35
CA VAL A 140 -15.27 -3.80 27.89
C VAL A 140 -13.94 -3.14 28.25
N THR A 141 -12.93 -4.00 28.40
CA THR A 141 -11.56 -3.61 28.70
C THR A 141 -10.87 -3.02 27.47
N VAL A 142 -9.78 -2.27 27.68
CA VAL A 142 -8.95 -1.73 26.58
C VAL A 142 -8.45 -2.84 25.66
N ASP A 143 -8.03 -3.98 26.21
CA ASP A 143 -7.53 -5.11 25.42
C ASP A 143 -8.61 -5.71 24.52
N GLU A 144 -9.85 -5.86 25.03
CA GLU A 144 -11.00 -6.32 24.23
C GLU A 144 -11.34 -5.31 23.13
N MET A 145 -11.34 -4.00 23.44
CA MET A 145 -11.56 -2.94 22.44
C MET A 145 -10.51 -2.99 21.32
N GLN A 146 -9.24 -3.16 21.70
CA GLN A 146 -8.13 -3.27 20.75
C GLN A 146 -8.25 -4.50 19.85
N SER A 147 -8.65 -5.64 20.43
CA SER A 147 -8.90 -6.89 19.69
C SER A 147 -10.05 -6.73 18.68
N ASP A 148 -11.19 -6.22 19.11
CA ASP A 148 -12.36 -6.02 18.24
C ASP A 148 -12.05 -5.02 17.11
N PHE A 149 -11.28 -3.98 17.41
CA PHE A 149 -10.84 -3.00 16.42
C PHE A 149 -9.85 -3.59 15.42
N PHE A 150 -8.89 -4.39 15.90
CA PHE A 150 -7.98 -5.15 15.05
C PHE A 150 -8.76 -6.03 14.08
N ASP A 151 -9.70 -6.84 14.57
CA ASP A 151 -10.49 -7.75 13.73
C ASP A 151 -11.28 -7.00 12.65
N LEU A 152 -11.89 -5.86 13.03
CA LEU A 152 -12.60 -5.01 12.09
C LEU A 152 -11.67 -4.50 10.98
N ILE A 153 -10.56 -3.87 11.35
CA ILE A 153 -9.66 -3.19 10.42
C ILE A 153 -8.92 -4.22 9.55
N SER A 154 -8.39 -5.28 10.15
CA SER A 154 -7.69 -6.36 9.44
C SER A 154 -8.57 -7.00 8.39
N LYS A 155 -9.83 -7.29 8.72
CA LYS A 155 -10.79 -7.84 7.75
C LYS A 155 -11.06 -6.89 6.59
N ILE A 156 -11.18 -5.59 6.84
CA ILE A 156 -11.40 -4.59 5.78
C ILE A 156 -10.19 -4.52 4.85
N LEU A 157 -9.00 -4.39 5.43
CA LEU A 157 -7.75 -4.28 4.70
C LEU A 157 -7.49 -5.54 3.86
N LYS A 158 -7.64 -6.73 4.45
CA LYS A 158 -7.51 -8.00 3.75
C LYS A 158 -8.46 -8.09 2.55
N GLU A 159 -9.76 -7.99 2.79
CA GLU A 159 -10.79 -8.28 1.79
C GLU A 159 -10.90 -7.23 0.68
N ASN A 160 -10.54 -5.97 0.95
CA ASN A 160 -10.84 -4.85 0.06
C ASN A 160 -9.59 -4.12 -0.47
N LEU A 161 -8.44 -4.23 0.22
CA LEU A 161 -7.21 -3.57 -0.19
C LEU A 161 -6.15 -4.60 -0.61
N ILE A 162 -5.65 -5.42 0.31
CA ILE A 162 -4.49 -6.28 0.07
C ILE A 162 -4.83 -7.38 -0.94
N GLU A 163 -5.80 -8.25 -0.67
CA GLU A 163 -6.10 -9.40 -1.56
C GLU A 163 -6.74 -9.01 -2.91
N ARG A 164 -7.06 -7.73 -3.13
CA ARG A 164 -7.69 -7.26 -4.38
C ARG A 164 -6.82 -6.31 -5.20
N ILE A 165 -6.20 -5.33 -4.54
CA ILE A 165 -5.47 -4.26 -5.21
C ILE A 165 -4.01 -4.66 -5.41
N ILE A 166 -3.37 -5.26 -4.40
CA ILE A 166 -1.96 -5.66 -4.49
C ILE A 166 -1.72 -6.66 -5.65
N PRO A 167 -2.50 -7.74 -5.80
CA PRO A 167 -2.38 -8.63 -6.96
C PRO A 167 -2.60 -7.93 -8.30
N ALA A 168 -3.55 -6.99 -8.39
CA ALA A 168 -3.81 -6.24 -9.62
C ALA A 168 -2.62 -5.36 -10.03
N ILE A 169 -1.96 -4.72 -9.04
CA ILE A 169 -0.73 -3.95 -9.28
C ILE A 169 0.39 -4.89 -9.72
N TYR A 170 0.58 -6.01 -9.05
CA TYR A 170 1.63 -6.98 -9.36
C TYR A 170 1.50 -7.55 -10.77
N GLU A 171 0.29 -7.96 -11.18
CA GLU A 171 0.04 -8.41 -12.55
C GLU A 171 0.18 -7.27 -13.57
N GLY A 172 -0.25 -6.05 -13.22
CA GLY A 172 -0.02 -4.86 -14.03
C GLY A 172 1.46 -4.61 -14.32
N MET A 173 2.31 -4.67 -13.28
CA MET A 173 3.76 -4.50 -13.40
C MET A 173 4.41 -5.54 -14.34
N LYS A 174 3.88 -6.77 -14.42
CA LYS A 174 4.38 -7.80 -15.35
C LYS A 174 4.06 -7.50 -16.80
N ILE A 175 2.95 -6.81 -17.06
CA ILE A 175 2.47 -6.46 -18.41
C ILE A 175 3.24 -5.25 -18.97
N GLY A 176 3.72 -4.37 -18.09
CA GLY A 176 4.58 -3.23 -18.45
C GLY A 176 4.30 -2.00 -17.58
N ASN A 177 4.96 -0.88 -17.90
CA ASN A 177 4.75 0.43 -17.25
C ASN A 177 4.93 0.40 -15.72
N VAL A 178 6.01 -0.23 -15.25
CA VAL A 178 6.31 -0.40 -13.83
C VAL A 178 6.24 0.92 -13.06
N GLU A 179 6.63 2.03 -13.68
CA GLU A 179 6.66 3.36 -13.06
C GLU A 179 5.30 3.86 -12.56
N ILE A 180 4.21 3.67 -13.31
CA ILE A 180 2.89 4.15 -12.87
C ILE A 180 2.35 3.26 -11.74
N TYR A 181 2.59 1.96 -11.84
CA TYR A 181 2.24 1.02 -10.78
C TYR A 181 3.06 1.26 -9.51
N ASP A 182 4.35 1.62 -9.62
CA ASP A 182 5.20 2.03 -8.50
C ASP A 182 4.65 3.26 -7.79
N LEU A 183 4.18 4.27 -8.55
CA LEU A 183 3.57 5.47 -7.97
C LEU A 183 2.31 5.12 -7.17
N ILE A 184 1.42 4.31 -7.75
CA ILE A 184 0.19 3.86 -7.10
C ILE A 184 0.52 3.02 -5.86
N LEU A 185 1.42 2.05 -6.00
CA LEU A 185 1.89 1.20 -4.91
C LEU A 185 2.51 2.03 -3.79
N GLY A 186 3.28 3.07 -4.11
CA GLY A 186 3.84 4.00 -3.13
C GLY A 186 2.77 4.69 -2.29
N LYS A 187 1.63 5.08 -2.88
CA LYS A 187 0.50 5.66 -2.11
C LYS A 187 -0.14 4.64 -1.18
N ILE A 188 -0.29 3.40 -1.63
CA ILE A 188 -0.81 2.30 -0.82
C ILE A 188 0.14 1.95 0.31
N ASN A 189 1.44 1.81 0.04
CA ASN A 189 2.46 1.49 1.02
C ASN A 189 2.58 2.59 2.09
N ASN A 190 2.47 3.86 1.71
CA ASN A 190 2.42 4.97 2.67
C ASN A 190 1.19 4.89 3.58
N PHE A 191 0.02 4.58 3.01
CA PHE A 191 -1.20 4.35 3.80
C PHE A 191 -1.03 3.19 4.77
N LEU A 192 -0.56 2.03 4.30
CA LEU A 192 -0.31 0.85 5.14
C LEU A 192 0.70 1.17 6.24
N SER A 193 1.80 1.84 5.91
CA SER A 193 2.82 2.25 6.89
C SER A 193 2.26 3.17 7.96
N ALA A 194 1.43 4.16 7.58
CA ALA A 194 0.79 5.09 8.53
C ALA A 194 -0.20 4.40 9.47
N MET A 195 -0.78 3.28 9.04
CA MET A 195 -1.60 2.41 9.88
C MET A 195 -0.76 1.56 10.85
N GLY A 196 0.57 1.55 10.72
CA GLY A 196 1.46 0.66 11.48
C GLY A 196 1.59 -0.74 10.87
N ILE A 197 1.27 -0.92 9.59
CA ILE A 197 1.42 -2.19 8.88
C ILE A 197 2.79 -2.22 8.23
N ARG A 198 3.44 -3.38 8.34
CA ARG A 198 4.69 -3.70 7.65
C ARG A 198 4.57 -5.03 6.93
N THR A 199 5.46 -5.28 6.00
CA THR A 199 5.62 -6.61 5.41
C THR A 199 6.67 -7.41 6.16
N LEU A 200 6.46 -8.71 6.32
CA LEU A 200 7.53 -9.63 6.71
C LEU A 200 8.35 -9.97 5.46
N GLU A 201 9.64 -9.61 5.46
CA GLU A 201 10.52 -9.96 4.34
C GLU A 201 10.77 -11.48 4.34
N ILE A 202 10.46 -12.12 3.21
CA ILE A 202 10.71 -13.54 2.94
C ILE A 202 11.47 -13.65 1.62
N GLU A 203 12.27 -14.70 1.46
CA GLU A 203 13.09 -14.90 0.26
C GLU A 203 12.92 -16.31 -0.34
N ALA A 204 12.99 -16.39 -1.66
CA ALA A 204 13.12 -17.68 -2.34
C ALA A 204 14.38 -18.41 -1.85
N GLY A 205 14.30 -19.72 -1.68
CA GLY A 205 15.35 -20.55 -1.09
C GLY A 205 15.27 -20.70 0.43
N GLN A 206 14.42 -19.93 1.13
CA GLN A 206 14.17 -20.11 2.56
C GLN A 206 13.13 -21.20 2.82
N LYS A 207 13.12 -21.75 4.04
CA LYS A 207 12.05 -22.67 4.48
C LYS A 207 10.74 -21.91 4.62
N ILE A 208 9.63 -22.56 4.24
CA ILE A 208 8.30 -21.98 4.40
C ILE A 208 8.02 -21.82 5.89
N ASN A 209 7.74 -20.59 6.32
CA ASN A 209 7.24 -20.31 7.65
C ASN A 209 5.71 -20.37 7.64
N TYR A 210 5.15 -21.49 8.09
CA TYR A 210 3.71 -21.76 8.07
C TYR A 210 2.89 -20.85 9.01
N ASP A 211 3.53 -20.15 9.95
CA ASP A 211 2.84 -19.21 10.83
C ASP A 211 2.49 -17.91 10.08
N PHE A 212 3.24 -17.57 9.03
CA PHE A 212 3.07 -16.31 8.28
C PHE A 212 2.80 -16.51 6.79
N CYS A 213 2.95 -17.72 6.26
CA CYS A 213 2.83 -18.02 4.84
C CYS A 213 1.92 -19.20 4.58
N ARG A 214 1.05 -19.04 3.58
CA ARG A 214 0.23 -20.11 3.02
C ARG A 214 0.84 -20.60 1.70
N PRO A 215 1.26 -21.88 1.62
CA PRO A 215 1.74 -22.42 0.37
C PRO A 215 0.59 -22.66 -0.62
N THR A 216 0.82 -22.33 -1.89
CA THR A 216 -0.03 -22.74 -3.02
C THR A 216 0.59 -23.92 -3.76
N GLU A 217 -0.25 -24.84 -4.23
CA GLU A 217 0.20 -26.00 -5.00
C GLU A 217 0.55 -25.61 -6.44
N SER A 218 1.65 -26.16 -6.96
CA SER A 218 2.01 -26.09 -8.38
C SER A 218 2.59 -27.42 -8.84
N GLU A 219 2.06 -27.96 -9.93
CA GLU A 219 2.52 -29.22 -10.53
C GLU A 219 3.88 -29.05 -11.25
N GLU A 220 4.19 -27.83 -11.69
CA GLU A 220 5.40 -27.49 -12.45
C GLU A 220 6.65 -27.38 -11.55
N ASN A 221 6.48 -27.44 -10.23
CA ASN A 221 7.52 -27.13 -9.24
C ASN A 221 8.08 -28.35 -8.56
N SER A 222 8.33 -29.40 -9.35
CA SER A 222 8.77 -30.70 -8.85
C SER A 222 10.29 -30.80 -8.74
N THR A 223 10.79 -31.49 -7.71
CA THR A 223 12.22 -31.76 -7.51
C THR A 223 12.46 -33.13 -6.88
N ASP A 224 13.59 -33.75 -7.21
CA ASP A 224 14.14 -34.96 -6.61
C ASP A 224 15.20 -34.64 -5.53
N ASP A 225 15.53 -33.37 -5.29
CA ASP A 225 16.41 -32.96 -4.20
C ASP A 225 15.62 -32.82 -2.89
N TYR A 226 15.81 -33.78 -1.99
CA TYR A 226 15.16 -33.80 -0.68
C TYR A 226 15.43 -32.52 0.15
N ARG A 227 16.55 -31.82 -0.07
CA ARG A 227 16.87 -30.59 0.68
C ARG A 227 15.91 -29.44 0.36
N LEU A 228 15.34 -29.45 -0.85
CA LEU A 228 14.39 -28.45 -1.31
C LEU A 228 12.96 -28.71 -0.83
N LYS A 229 12.68 -29.83 -0.16
CA LYS A 229 11.38 -30.05 0.48
C LYS A 229 11.03 -28.87 1.39
N GLU A 230 9.82 -28.32 1.27
CA GLU A 230 9.31 -27.19 2.07
C GLU A 230 10.17 -25.91 1.94
N VAL A 231 10.90 -25.77 0.84
CA VAL A 231 11.64 -24.55 0.49
C VAL A 231 10.81 -23.71 -0.48
N ILE A 232 10.76 -22.41 -0.24
CA ILE A 232 10.10 -21.43 -1.10
C ILE A 232 10.82 -21.41 -2.44
N LYS A 233 10.08 -21.68 -3.52
CA LYS A 233 10.55 -21.49 -4.90
C LYS A 233 10.22 -20.09 -5.40
N GLU A 234 9.01 -19.63 -5.13
CA GLU A 234 8.48 -18.37 -5.62
C GLU A 234 7.60 -17.69 -4.56
N ILE A 235 7.63 -16.37 -4.52
CA ILE A 235 6.78 -15.55 -3.65
C ILE A 235 5.75 -14.83 -4.51
N ARG A 236 4.47 -15.09 -4.27
CA ARG A 236 3.34 -14.44 -4.97
C ARG A 236 2.85 -13.22 -4.20
N GLN A 237 2.90 -13.26 -2.88
CA GLN A 237 2.49 -12.16 -2.01
C GLN A 237 3.31 -12.19 -0.71
N LEU A 238 3.77 -11.03 -0.26
CA LEU A 238 4.42 -10.91 1.06
C LEU A 238 3.37 -10.95 2.18
N PRO A 239 3.70 -11.48 3.37
CA PRO A 239 2.85 -11.34 4.55
C PRO A 239 2.74 -9.88 4.96
N TYR A 240 1.52 -9.40 5.24
CA TYR A 240 1.24 -8.07 5.78
C TYR A 240 0.80 -8.21 7.23
N ILE A 241 1.51 -7.55 8.14
CA ILE A 241 1.33 -7.71 9.59
C ILE A 241 1.39 -6.35 10.29
N PHE A 242 0.68 -6.23 11.41
CA PHE A 242 0.89 -5.13 12.35
C PHE A 242 2.09 -5.43 13.25
N ASP A 243 2.14 -6.63 13.81
CA ASP A 243 3.25 -7.18 14.59
C ASP A 243 3.28 -8.72 14.46
N GLU A 244 4.09 -9.40 15.27
CA GLU A 244 4.29 -10.86 15.18
C GLU A 244 3.04 -11.66 15.55
N ASP A 245 2.14 -11.10 16.37
CA ASP A 245 0.92 -11.77 16.82
C ASP A 245 -0.32 -11.34 15.99
N HIS A 246 -0.22 -10.23 15.27
CA HIS A 246 -1.34 -9.61 14.56
C HIS A 246 -1.14 -9.61 13.03
N ILE A 247 -1.47 -10.75 12.42
CA ILE A 247 -1.38 -10.95 10.97
C ILE A 247 -2.62 -10.36 10.28
N VAL A 248 -2.42 -9.47 9.31
CA VAL A 248 -3.51 -8.94 8.47
C VAL A 248 -3.79 -9.89 7.31
N VAL A 249 -2.72 -10.26 6.59
CA VAL A 249 -2.78 -11.23 5.47
C VAL A 249 -1.50 -12.07 5.48
N GLU A 250 -1.67 -13.38 5.37
CA GLU A 250 -0.56 -14.32 5.19
C GLU A 250 0.12 -14.10 3.84
N GLY A 251 1.43 -14.37 3.77
CA GLY A 251 2.14 -14.43 2.51
C GLY A 251 1.65 -15.61 1.67
N GLU A 252 1.68 -15.45 0.35
CA GLU A 252 1.40 -16.54 -0.58
C GLU A 252 2.69 -16.95 -1.27
N VAL A 253 3.06 -18.22 -1.12
CA VAL A 253 4.33 -18.76 -1.62
C VAL A 253 4.08 -20.06 -2.37
N ILE A 254 4.93 -20.36 -3.35
CA ILE A 254 4.94 -21.67 -3.97
C ILE A 254 6.19 -22.41 -3.51
N GLY A 255 6.01 -23.56 -2.88
CA GLY A 255 7.09 -24.43 -2.44
C GLY A 255 7.54 -25.41 -3.52
N TRP A 256 8.74 -25.95 -3.38
CA TRP A 256 9.15 -27.12 -4.16
C TRP A 256 8.37 -28.37 -3.73
N ARG A 257 7.80 -29.06 -4.71
CA ARG A 257 7.14 -30.35 -4.57
C ARG A 257 8.17 -31.47 -4.71
N PHE A 258 8.49 -32.14 -3.62
CA PHE A 258 9.38 -33.29 -3.68
C PHE A 258 8.66 -34.49 -4.32
N ILE A 259 9.22 -35.04 -5.38
CA ILE A 259 8.76 -36.29 -6.01
C ILE A 259 9.83 -37.35 -5.78
N ASN A 260 9.47 -38.43 -5.08
CA ASN A 260 10.31 -39.63 -5.04
C ASN A 260 10.22 -40.31 -6.41
N GLY A 261 11.34 -40.35 -7.13
CA GLY A 261 11.53 -41.25 -8.27
C GLY A 261 11.65 -42.70 -7.83
#